data_AF-A0A5C8TPZ2-F1
#
_entry.id   AF-A0A5C8TPZ2-F1
#
_cell.length_a   1.000
_cell.length_b   1.000
_cell.length_c   1.000
_cell.angle_alpha   90.00
_cell.angle_beta   90.00
_cell.angle_gamma   90.00
#
_symmetry.space_group_name_H-M   'P 1'
#
loop_
_entity.id
_entity.type
_entity.pdbx_description
1 polymer ?
#
loop_
_entity_poly.entity_id
_entity_poly.type
_entity_poly.pdbx_seq_one_letter_code
_entity_poly.pdbx_strand_id
1 'polypeptide(L)' 'MSVNALRSLRDGVEAAVLDQRVEPSLATGVYAYVSALLRLAEDGDRDPELAVGEGRAAVGFLRAVPRLPAARARTWSPS' A
#
# COMPACT_ATOMS: atom_id res chain seq x y z
N MET A 1 14.79 -8.26 12.35
CA MET A 1 15.03 -7.17 11.36
C MET A 1 13.88 -7.03 10.37
N SER A 2 13.30 -8.13 9.91
CA SER A 2 12.14 -8.22 9.01
C SER A 2 10.87 -7.48 9.46
N VAL A 3 10.46 -7.60 10.73
CA VAL A 3 9.29 -6.87 11.28
C VAL A 3 9.46 -5.34 11.16
N ASN A 4 10.66 -4.82 11.42
CA ASN A 4 10.95 -3.39 11.24
C ASN A 4 10.87 -2.98 9.76
N ALA A 5 11.26 -3.86 8.84
CA ALA A 5 11.13 -3.59 7.41
C ALA A 5 9.66 -3.49 6.98
N LEU A 6 8.75 -4.31 7.53
CA LEU A 6 7.30 -4.19 7.29
C LEU A 6 6.74 -2.87 7.83
N ARG A 7 7.18 -2.43 9.02
CA ARG A 7 6.84 -1.10 9.56
C ARG A 7 7.31 0.02 8.63
N SER A 8 8.57 -0.03 8.19
CA SER A 8 9.11 0.96 7.24
C SER A 8 8.38 0.97 5.89
N LEU A 9 7.93 -0.18 5.39
CA LEU A 9 7.14 -0.25 4.16
C LEU A 9 5.78 0.44 4.34
N ARG A 10 5.10 0.15 5.47
CA ARG A 10 3.81 0.77 5.81
C ARG A 10 3.92 2.29 5.92
N ASP A 11 4.89 2.77 6.70
CA ASP A 11 5.11 4.21 6.90
C ASP A 11 5.51 4.89 5.57
N GLY A 12 6.25 4.18 4.71
CA GLY A 12 6.58 4.62 3.36
C GLY A 12 5.38 4.74 2.41
N VAL A 13 4.32 3.95 2.61
CA VAL A 13 3.06 4.09 1.86
C VAL A 13 2.33 5.37 2.32
N GLU A 14 2.24 5.61 3.63
CA GLU A 14 1.63 6.84 4.16
C GLU A 14 2.34 8.09 3.64
N ALA A 15 3.68 8.11 3.71
CA ALA A 15 4.49 9.20 3.17
C ALA A 15 4.25 9.41 1.67
N ALA A 16 4.14 8.33 0.88
CA ALA A 16 3.89 8.46 -0.56
C ALA A 16 2.50 9.04 -0.89
N VAL A 17 1.49 8.77 -0.05
CA VAL A 17 0.15 9.37 -0.16
C VAL A 17 0.20 10.85 0.19
N LEU A 18 0.85 11.21 1.31
CA LEU A 18 1.02 12.60 1.75
C LEU A 18 1.78 13.43 0.70
N ASP A 19 2.86 12.87 0.15
CA ASP A 19 3.65 13.47 -0.94
C ASP A 19 2.95 13.41 -2.30
N GLN A 20 1.72 12.90 -2.37
CA GLN A 20 0.91 12.90 -3.58
C GLN A 20 1.52 12.10 -4.75
N ARG A 21 2.43 11.17 -4.46
CA ARG A 21 3.21 10.38 -5.43
C ARG A 21 2.50 9.15 -5.96
N VAL A 22 1.49 8.66 -5.23
CA VAL A 22 0.76 7.43 -5.56
C VAL A 22 -0.74 7.69 -5.55
N GLU A 23 -1.49 6.81 -6.18
CA GLU A 23 -2.96 6.84 -6.20
C GLU A 23 -3.52 6.51 -4.80
N PRO A 24 -4.23 7.44 -4.12
CA PRO A 24 -4.70 7.22 -2.75
C PRO A 24 -5.67 6.04 -2.62
N SER A 25 -6.50 5.79 -3.64
CA SER A 25 -7.46 4.68 -3.63
C SER A 25 -6.77 3.31 -3.63
N LEU A 26 -5.65 3.17 -4.34
CA LEU A 26 -4.83 1.95 -4.32
C LEU A 26 -3.97 1.86 -3.05
N ALA A 27 -3.47 2.99 -2.56
CA ALA A 27 -2.61 3.04 -1.38
C ALA A 27 -3.30 2.49 -0.12
N THR A 28 -4.61 2.72 0.05
CA THR A 28 -5.39 2.16 1.17
C THR A 28 -5.33 0.64 1.21
N GLY A 29 -5.50 -0.02 0.07
CA GLY A 29 -5.44 -1.49 -0.02
C GLY A 29 -4.04 -2.03 0.28
N VAL A 30 -3.01 -1.39 -0.26
CA VAL A 30 -1.61 -1.78 -0.02
C VAL A 30 -1.20 -1.55 1.43
N TYR A 31 -1.62 -0.44 2.04
CA TYR A 31 -1.40 -0.16 3.46
C TYR A 31 -2.04 -1.22 4.36
N ALA A 32 -3.30 -1.58 4.10
CA ALA A 32 -4.01 -2.61 4.84
C ALA A 32 -3.32 -3.98 4.71
N TYR A 33 -2.88 -4.33 3.50
CA TYR A 33 -2.18 -5.58 3.25
C TYR A 33 -0.81 -5.65 3.96
N VAL A 34 0.01 -4.61 3.88
CA VAL A 34 1.30 -4.56 4.61
C VAL A 34 1.07 -4.58 6.13
N SER A 35 0.01 -3.94 6.62
CA SER A 35 -0.36 -3.99 8.04
C SER A 35 -0.79 -5.39 8.50
N ALA A 36 -1.51 -6.13 7.65
CA ALA A 36 -1.87 -7.52 7.93
C ALA A 36 -0.64 -8.43 7.95
N LEU A 37 0.29 -8.27 7.00
CA LEU A 37 1.56 -9.00 6.97
C LEU A 37 2.40 -8.71 8.21
N LEU A 38 2.45 -7.45 8.65
CA LEU A 38 3.12 -7.06 9.90
C LEU A 38 2.51 -7.79 11.10
N ARG A 39 1.18 -7.78 11.23
CA ARG A 39 0.48 -8.43 12.34
C ARG A 39 0.73 -9.93 12.37
N LEU A 40 0.59 -10.61 11.24
CA LEU A 40 0.85 -12.05 11.12
C LEU A 40 2.30 -12.42 11.43
N ALA A 41 3.26 -11.60 11.00
CA ALA A 41 4.68 -11.81 11.33
C ALA A 41 4.97 -11.57 12.82
N GLU A 42 4.30 -10.60 13.45
CA GLU A 42 4.40 -10.35 14.90
C GLU A 42 3.77 -11.46 15.74
N ASP A 43 2.66 -12.06 15.27
CA ASP A 43 2.00 -13.19 15.92
C ASP A 43 2.72 -14.53 15.69
N GLY A 44 3.69 -14.59 14.77
CA GLY A 44 4.40 -15.81 14.40
C GLY A 44 3.65 -16.71 13.42
N ASP A 45 2.50 -16.25 12.91
CA ASP A 45 1.65 -16.96 11.95
C ASP A 45 2.17 -16.88 10.50
N ARG A 46 3.18 -16.03 10.25
CA ARG A 46 3.83 -15.87 8.94
C ARG A 46 5.34 -15.73 9.08
N ASP A 47 6.07 -16.38 8.18
CA ASP A 47 7.51 -16.15 8.03
C ASP A 47 7.78 -14.67 7.73
N PRO A 48 8.56 -13.97 8.57
CA PRO A 48 8.81 -12.55 8.40
C PRO A 48 9.55 -12.16 7.12
N GLU A 49 10.43 -13.02 6.59
CA GLU A 49 11.18 -12.74 5.35
C GLU A 49 10.27 -12.86 4.13
N LEU A 50 9.39 -13.88 4.11
CA LEU A 50 8.36 -14.01 3.06
C LEU A 50 7.39 -12.83 3.10
N ALA A 51 6.95 -12.44 4.30
CA ALA A 51 6.08 -11.28 4.49
C ALA A 51 6.72 -9.98 3.97
N VAL A 52 8.03 -9.78 4.23
CA VAL A 52 8.76 -8.63 3.67
C VAL A 52 8.82 -8.68 2.15
N GLY A 53 9.04 -9.86 1.55
CA GLY A 53 9.04 -10.05 0.11
C GLY A 53 7.70 -9.64 -0.53
N GLU A 54 6.60 -10.14 0.02
CA GLU A 54 5.24 -9.77 -0.41
C GLU A 54 4.96 -8.28 -0.23
N GLY A 55 5.31 -7.71 0.92
CA GLY A 55 5.15 -6.28 1.19
C GLY A 55 5.93 -5.41 0.20
N ARG A 56 7.17 -5.79 -0.15
CA ARG A 56 7.97 -5.10 -1.16
C ARG A 56 7.33 -5.17 -2.54
N ALA A 57 6.79 -6.32 -2.93
CA ALA A 57 6.10 -6.48 -4.21
C ALA A 57 4.84 -5.60 -4.28
N ALA A 58 4.03 -5.56 -3.23
CA ALA A 58 2.83 -4.72 -3.17
C ALA A 58 3.16 -3.22 -3.23
N VAL A 59 4.18 -2.77 -2.48
CA VAL A 59 4.65 -1.37 -2.54
C VAL A 59 5.27 -1.05 -3.90
N GLY A 60 5.98 -2.00 -4.52
CA GLY A 60 6.50 -1.87 -5.87
C GLY A 60 5.39 -1.68 -6.91
N PHE A 61 4.34 -2.49 -6.83
CA PHE A 61 3.14 -2.32 -7.65
C PHE A 61 2.52 -0.93 -7.48
N LEU A 62 2.30 -0.48 -6.23
CA LEU A 62 1.74 0.84 -5.95
C LEU A 62 2.55 1.97 -6.61
N ARG A 63 3.88 1.87 -6.57
CA ARG A 63 4.79 2.86 -7.16
C ARG A 63 4.85 2.78 -8.69
N ALA A 64 4.58 1.62 -9.27
CA ALA A 64 4.58 1.41 -10.71
C ALA A 64 3.28 1.90 -11.37
N VAL A 65 2.17 1.98 -10.63
CA VAL A 65 0.90 2.50 -11.14
C VAL A 65 0.93 4.03 -11.16
N PRO A 66 0.83 4.68 -12.32
CA PRO A 66 0.75 6.13 -12.39
C PRO A 66 -0.47 6.65 -11.63
N ARG A 67 -0.32 7.79 -10.94
CA ARG A 67 -1.46 8.46 -10.31
C ARG A 67 -2.49 8.81 -11.39
N LEU A 68 -3.74 8.40 -11.17
CA LEU A 68 -4.80 8.70 -12.12
C LEU A 68 -5.12 10.20 -12.06
N PRO A 69 -5.44 10.83 -13.21
CA PRO A 69 -5.97 12.18 -13.20
C PRO A 69 -7.25 12.21 -12.36
N ALA A 70 -7.53 13.35 -11.72
CA ALA A 70 -8.73 13.53 -10.92
C ALA A 70 -9.97 13.09 -11.72
N ALA A 71 -10.80 12.23 -11.12
CA ALA A 71 -12.00 11.75 -11.77
C ALA A 71 -12.85 12.93 -12.24
N ARG A 72 -13.12 12.99 -13.55
CA ARG A 72 -13.99 14.04 -14.11
C ARG A 72 -15.37 13.87 -13.51
N ALA A 73 -15.90 14.93 -12.89
CA ALA A 73 -17.27 14.92 -12.41
C ALA A 73 -18.20 14.59 -13.58
N ARG A 74 -18.87 13.43 -13.52
CA ARG A 74 -19.94 13.10 -14.46
C ARG A 74 -21.19 13.80 -13.97
N THR A 75 -21.63 14.83 -14.69
CA THR A 75 -23.01 15.31 -14.59
C THR A 75 -23.91 14.19 -15.10
N TRP A 76 -24.62 13.54 -14.18
CA TRP A 76 -25.67 12.61 -14.55
C TRP A 76 -26.74 13.38 -15.32
N SER A 77 -26.98 12.99 -16.57
CA SER A 77 -28.07 13.52 -17.40
C SER A 77 -29.12 12.41 -17.55
N PRO A 78 -30.29 12.54 -16.92
CA PRO A 78 -31.43 11.71 -17.25
C PRO A 78 -31.99 12.18 -18.59
N SER A 79 -31.62 11.50 -19.67
CA SER A 79 -32.37 11.56 -20.94
C SER A 79 -33.48 10.53 -20.93
#